data_AF-A0A7W6GJ49-F1
#
_entry.id   AF-A0A7W6GJ49-F1
#
_cell.length_a   1.000
_cell.length_b   1.000
_cell.length_c   1.000
_cell.angle_alpha   90.00
_cell.angle_beta   90.00
_cell.angle_gamma   90.00
#
_symmetry.space_group_name_H-M   'P 1'
#
loop_
_entity.id
_entity.type
_entity.pdbx_description
1 polymer ?
#
loop_
_entity_poly.entity_id
_entity_poly.type
_entity_poly.pdbx_seq_one_letter_code
_entity_poly.pdbx_strand_id
1 'polypeptide(L)'
;MYVIDPLAEKQPYQFPYLPPYAGARRPPATAGPDGHFDNIPIGTPEFEAAHAYACVRRVLDICESYLGREIPWFFEPTYERLEIVPRLRWDNAQSGYGFLEMGEDAARGEPQPFALNFDAVAHEIGHLIIFGVMGAPRFDPPHEYYGYHEAVADFIGLIGLLHFDTALDLLLRRTRGNLLIANELDRFGELSDEKQVRLFSHSLRMSDVSAEVHDLSKPFAGALFDILIEIYQVLLFERGLSDLDPREFRDLRSELSEEELEQQLSASLSGNESRHFALKSALEEARDLVGETLVRSWEELDPESLDYSWAAEAMIVAAENGRCSRFAGSIIDNFAWRGIL
;
A
#
# COMPACT_ATOMS: atom_id res chain seq x y z
N MET A 1 -7.29 -0.45 -19.04
CA MET A 1 -7.68 -1.71 -18.39
C MET A 1 -9.13 -2.08 -18.69
N TYR A 2 -9.54 -3.33 -18.46
CA TYR A 2 -10.91 -3.82 -18.56
C TYR A 2 -11.09 -5.06 -17.67
N VAL A 3 -12.32 -5.36 -17.27
CA VAL A 3 -12.65 -6.54 -16.47
C VAL A 3 -13.24 -7.62 -17.35
N ILE A 4 -12.86 -8.87 -17.09
CA ILE A 4 -13.54 -10.04 -17.62
C ILE A 4 -14.06 -10.88 -16.46
N ASP A 5 -15.27 -11.41 -16.61
CA ASP A 5 -15.81 -12.37 -15.65
C ASP A 5 -16.08 -13.70 -16.37
N PRO A 6 -15.18 -14.70 -16.22
CA PRO A 6 -15.31 -15.99 -16.88
C PRO A 6 -16.62 -16.71 -16.52
N LEU A 7 -17.37 -17.14 -17.54
CA LEU A 7 -18.59 -17.93 -17.34
C LEU A 7 -18.27 -19.37 -16.95
N ALA A 8 -17.19 -19.93 -17.51
CA ALA A 8 -16.65 -21.23 -17.17
C ALA A 8 -15.47 -21.08 -16.21
N GLU A 9 -15.16 -22.15 -15.49
CA GLU A 9 -13.99 -22.21 -14.63
C GLU A 9 -12.72 -21.91 -15.43
N LYS A 10 -12.02 -20.85 -15.02
CA LYS A 10 -10.76 -20.40 -15.60
C LYS A 10 -9.63 -20.82 -14.66
N GLN A 11 -8.55 -21.37 -15.22
CA GLN A 11 -7.30 -21.55 -14.47
C GLN A 11 -6.52 -20.24 -14.46
N PRO A 12 -5.76 -19.93 -13.38
CA PRO A 12 -4.87 -18.78 -13.34
C PRO A 12 -3.94 -18.75 -14.56
N TYR A 13 -3.62 -17.55 -15.03
CA TYR A 13 -2.67 -17.38 -16.12
C TYR A 13 -1.29 -17.88 -15.73
N GLN A 14 -0.64 -18.58 -16.67
CA GLN A 14 0.72 -19.06 -16.56
C GLN A 14 1.29 -19.23 -17.97
N PHE A 15 2.52 -18.77 -18.20
CA PHE A 15 3.19 -18.95 -19.48
C PHE A 15 3.13 -20.43 -19.96
N PRO A 16 2.77 -20.70 -21.23
CA PRO A 16 2.60 -19.75 -22.33
C PRO A 16 1.18 -19.18 -22.49
N TYR A 17 0.23 -19.51 -21.61
CA TYR A 17 -1.14 -19.03 -21.68
C TYR A 17 -1.26 -17.71 -20.92
N LEU A 18 -1.34 -16.62 -21.67
CA LEU A 18 -1.48 -15.24 -21.20
C LEU A 18 -2.76 -14.62 -21.79
N PRO A 19 -3.16 -13.41 -21.37
CA PRO A 19 -4.25 -12.67 -21.99
C PRO A 19 -4.14 -12.57 -23.54
N PRO A 20 -5.25 -12.25 -24.23
CA PRO A 20 -6.60 -12.06 -23.70
C PRO A 20 -7.32 -13.38 -23.43
N TYR A 21 -8.27 -13.39 -22.50
CA TYR A 21 -9.13 -14.55 -22.27
C TYR A 21 -10.05 -14.81 -23.46
N ALA A 22 -9.95 -16.01 -24.02
CA ALA A 22 -10.71 -16.42 -25.20
C ALA A 22 -12.06 -17.09 -24.88
N GLY A 23 -12.38 -17.36 -23.61
CA GLY A 23 -13.58 -18.09 -23.21
C GLY A 23 -14.86 -17.25 -23.17
N ALA A 24 -15.97 -17.90 -22.84
CA ALA A 24 -17.25 -17.25 -22.62
C ALA A 24 -17.20 -16.38 -21.35
N ARG A 25 -17.77 -15.19 -21.42
CA ARG A 25 -17.73 -14.16 -20.36
C ARG A 25 -19.15 -13.78 -19.94
N ARG A 26 -19.35 -13.46 -18.67
CA ARG A 26 -20.57 -12.77 -18.23
C ARG A 26 -20.60 -11.35 -18.83
N PRO A 27 -21.78 -10.72 -18.93
CA PRO A 27 -21.87 -9.32 -19.32
C PRO A 27 -21.01 -8.44 -18.38
N PRO A 28 -20.39 -7.36 -18.89
CA PRO A 28 -19.65 -6.43 -18.05
C PRO A 28 -20.60 -5.69 -17.10
N ALA A 29 -20.06 -5.22 -15.98
CA ALA A 29 -20.76 -4.27 -15.13
C ALA A 29 -21.15 -3.01 -15.91
N THR A 30 -22.39 -2.56 -15.71
CA THR A 30 -22.91 -1.38 -16.42
C THR A 30 -23.20 -0.25 -15.44
N ALA A 31 -22.66 0.93 -15.76
CA ALA A 31 -22.98 2.14 -15.01
C ALA A 31 -24.44 2.54 -15.19
N GLY A 32 -24.98 3.19 -14.17
CA GLY A 32 -26.25 3.92 -14.22
C GLY A 32 -26.20 5.12 -15.16
N PRO A 33 -27.33 5.80 -15.38
CA PRO A 33 -27.42 6.96 -16.28
C PRO A 33 -26.54 8.15 -15.88
N ASP A 34 -26.11 8.23 -14.62
CA ASP A 34 -25.22 9.23 -14.06
C ASP A 34 -23.73 8.83 -14.15
N GLY A 35 -23.42 7.64 -14.65
CA GLY A 35 -22.06 7.12 -14.76
C GLY A 35 -21.54 6.42 -13.50
N HIS A 36 -22.37 6.28 -12.45
CA HIS A 36 -22.01 5.57 -11.22
C HIS A 36 -22.41 4.09 -11.26
N PHE A 37 -21.78 3.28 -10.42
CA PHE A 37 -22.02 1.83 -10.29
C PHE A 37 -22.72 1.47 -8.96
N ASP A 38 -23.25 2.47 -8.26
CA ASP A 38 -23.89 2.37 -6.95
C ASP A 38 -25.29 1.71 -6.99
N ASN A 39 -25.84 1.52 -8.20
CA ASN A 39 -27.06 0.77 -8.45
C ASN A 39 -26.85 -0.77 -8.47
N ILE A 40 -25.60 -1.25 -8.52
CA ILE A 40 -25.29 -2.67 -8.62
C ILE A 40 -25.41 -3.32 -7.23
N PRO A 41 -26.22 -4.37 -7.06
CA PRO A 41 -26.38 -5.02 -5.76
C PRO A 41 -25.09 -5.69 -5.26
N ILE A 42 -24.74 -5.44 -4.00
CA ILE A 42 -23.67 -6.15 -3.28
C ILE A 42 -23.95 -7.65 -3.30
N GLY A 43 -22.90 -8.46 -3.46
CA GLY A 43 -22.98 -9.92 -3.51
C GLY A 43 -23.30 -10.48 -4.90
N THR A 44 -23.25 -9.64 -5.94
CA THR A 44 -23.34 -10.08 -7.34
C THR A 44 -21.95 -10.11 -7.99
N PRO A 45 -21.71 -10.98 -8.98
CA PRO A 45 -20.47 -10.95 -9.78
C PRO A 45 -20.25 -9.60 -10.47
N GLU A 46 -21.33 -8.89 -10.80
CA GLU A 46 -21.28 -7.56 -11.39
C GLU A 46 -20.67 -6.54 -10.41
N PHE A 47 -21.02 -6.64 -9.12
CA PHE A 47 -20.44 -5.79 -8.08
C PHE A 47 -18.95 -6.10 -7.86
N GLU A 48 -18.56 -7.38 -7.81
CA GLU A 48 -17.16 -7.79 -7.70
C GLU A 48 -16.32 -7.24 -8.87
N ALA A 49 -16.84 -7.30 -10.09
CA ALA A 49 -16.20 -6.73 -11.27
C ALA A 49 -16.05 -5.20 -11.18
N ALA A 50 -17.12 -4.49 -10.80
CA ALA A 50 -17.07 -3.04 -10.64
C ALA A 50 -16.10 -2.62 -9.53
N HIS A 51 -16.11 -3.32 -8.39
CA HIS A 51 -15.25 -3.05 -7.25
C HIS A 51 -13.77 -3.26 -7.62
N ALA A 52 -13.40 -4.40 -8.20
CA ALA A 52 -12.02 -4.66 -8.62
C ALA A 52 -11.49 -3.59 -9.58
N TYR A 53 -12.29 -3.20 -10.58
CA TYR A 53 -11.93 -2.11 -11.50
C TYR A 53 -11.73 -0.78 -10.77
N ALA A 54 -12.64 -0.44 -9.86
CA ALA A 54 -12.58 0.82 -9.11
C ALA A 54 -11.34 0.88 -8.20
N CYS A 55 -11.00 -0.22 -7.51
CA CYS A 55 -9.78 -0.32 -6.71
C CYS A 55 -8.53 -0.14 -7.56
N VAL A 56 -8.42 -0.87 -8.68
CA VAL A 56 -7.27 -0.74 -9.62
C VAL A 56 -7.14 0.69 -10.14
N ARG A 57 -8.24 1.31 -10.60
CA ARG A 57 -8.22 2.71 -11.07
C ARG A 57 -7.79 3.66 -9.97
N ARG A 58 -8.32 3.49 -8.76
CA ARG A 58 -8.04 4.38 -7.63
C ARG A 58 -6.56 4.35 -7.24
N VAL A 59 -5.96 3.18 -7.15
CA VAL A 59 -4.53 3.04 -6.81
C VAL A 59 -3.66 3.63 -7.92
N LEU A 60 -4.00 3.36 -9.19
CA LEU A 60 -3.29 3.95 -10.33
C LEU A 60 -3.39 5.48 -10.32
N ASP A 61 -4.57 6.07 -10.06
CA ASP A 61 -4.75 7.53 -9.93
C ASP A 61 -3.85 8.14 -8.83
N ILE A 62 -3.73 7.45 -7.69
CA ILE A 62 -2.91 7.90 -6.57
C ILE A 62 -1.43 7.93 -6.98
N CYS A 63 -0.93 6.84 -7.55
CA CYS A 63 0.47 6.74 -7.97
C CYS A 63 0.79 7.69 -9.13
N GLU A 64 -0.09 7.82 -10.13
CA GLU A 64 0.07 8.80 -11.23
C GLU A 64 0.06 10.24 -10.71
N SER A 65 -0.76 10.55 -9.69
CA SER A 65 -0.75 11.86 -9.04
C SER A 65 0.57 12.15 -8.32
N TYR A 66 1.18 11.15 -7.68
CA TYR A 66 2.48 11.30 -7.03
C TYR A 66 3.63 11.46 -8.04
N LEU A 67 3.58 10.70 -9.14
CA LEU A 67 4.55 10.77 -10.22
C LEU A 67 4.40 12.05 -11.06
N GLY A 68 3.18 12.59 -11.16
CA GLY A 68 2.85 13.77 -11.96
C GLY A 68 2.64 13.49 -13.46
N ARG A 69 2.50 12.22 -13.84
CA ARG A 69 2.25 11.76 -15.22
C ARG A 69 1.59 10.38 -15.21
N GLU A 70 1.03 10.01 -16.36
CA GLU A 70 0.52 8.65 -16.58
C GLU A 70 1.65 7.61 -16.50
N ILE A 71 1.32 6.45 -15.95
CA ILE A 71 2.25 5.31 -15.84
C ILE A 71 1.98 4.37 -17.02
N PRO A 72 2.96 4.13 -17.90
CA PRO A 72 2.77 3.24 -19.03
C PRO A 72 2.69 1.79 -18.57
N TRP A 73 1.98 0.95 -19.33
CA TRP A 73 2.01 -0.49 -19.07
C TRP A 73 3.33 -1.09 -19.54
N PHE A 74 4.04 -1.80 -18.65
CA PHE A 74 5.30 -2.46 -18.98
C PHE A 74 5.18 -3.58 -20.04
N PHE A 75 3.95 -4.00 -20.35
CA PHE A 75 3.63 -4.99 -21.37
C PHE A 75 3.25 -4.39 -22.73
N GLU A 76 3.32 -3.06 -22.89
CA GLU A 76 3.21 -2.43 -24.21
C GLU A 76 4.42 -2.75 -25.09
N PRO A 77 4.24 -2.90 -26.43
CA PRO A 77 2.99 -2.77 -27.17
C PRO A 77 2.20 -4.09 -27.29
N THR A 78 2.61 -5.16 -26.61
CA THR A 78 1.97 -6.49 -26.73
C THR A 78 0.50 -6.45 -26.34
N TYR A 79 0.19 -5.78 -25.23
CA TYR A 79 -1.19 -5.49 -24.81
C TYR A 79 -1.35 -4.00 -24.54
N GLU A 80 -2.43 -3.40 -25.04
CA GLU A 80 -2.74 -1.98 -24.81
C GLU A 80 -3.47 -1.74 -23.47
N ARG A 81 -3.98 -2.80 -22.84
CA ARG A 81 -4.84 -2.70 -21.65
C ARG A 81 -4.63 -3.90 -20.73
N LEU A 82 -4.53 -3.63 -19.43
CA LEU A 82 -4.63 -4.64 -18.38
C LEU A 82 -5.98 -5.37 -18.41
N GLU A 83 -5.97 -6.70 -18.41
CA GLU A 83 -7.12 -7.58 -18.21
C GLU A 83 -7.26 -7.93 -16.72
N ILE A 84 -8.41 -7.61 -16.11
CA ILE A 84 -8.70 -7.88 -14.70
C ILE A 84 -9.67 -9.06 -14.61
N VAL A 85 -9.32 -10.10 -13.85
CA VAL A 85 -10.20 -11.21 -13.50
C VAL A 85 -10.56 -11.07 -12.02
N PRO A 86 -11.81 -10.71 -11.67
CA PRO A 86 -12.18 -10.39 -10.30
C PRO A 86 -12.36 -11.65 -9.44
N ARG A 87 -12.50 -12.83 -10.04
CA ARG A 87 -12.71 -14.04 -9.26
C ARG A 87 -12.27 -15.31 -9.98
N LEU A 88 -11.44 -16.09 -9.28
CA LEU A 88 -11.05 -17.45 -9.61
C LEU A 88 -11.29 -18.33 -8.37
N ARG A 89 -11.57 -19.63 -8.59
CA ARG A 89 -11.60 -20.63 -7.50
C ARG A 89 -10.19 -21.05 -7.16
N TRP A 90 -9.49 -20.18 -6.47
CA TRP A 90 -8.07 -20.31 -6.18
C TRP A 90 -7.74 -19.51 -4.93
N ASP A 91 -7.04 -20.10 -3.98
CA ASP A 91 -6.67 -19.46 -2.72
C ASP A 91 -5.40 -18.63 -2.88
N ASN A 92 -5.41 -17.71 -3.86
CA ASN A 92 -4.36 -16.73 -4.08
C ASN A 92 -4.83 -15.56 -4.96
N ALA A 93 -4.00 -14.54 -5.09
CA ALA A 93 -4.09 -13.53 -6.14
C ALA A 93 -2.76 -13.47 -6.90
N GLN A 94 -2.78 -12.88 -8.10
CA GLN A 94 -1.56 -12.59 -8.83
C GLN A 94 -1.75 -11.48 -9.86
N SER A 95 -0.63 -10.91 -10.28
CA SER A 95 -0.53 -9.95 -11.37
C SER A 95 0.69 -10.26 -12.22
N GLY A 96 0.66 -9.85 -13.49
CA GLY A 96 1.75 -10.12 -14.40
C GLY A 96 1.57 -9.48 -15.77
N TYR A 97 2.23 -10.06 -16.77
CA TYR A 97 2.29 -9.52 -18.13
C TYR A 97 0.90 -9.47 -18.80
N GLY A 98 0.20 -8.35 -18.63
CA GLY A 98 -1.11 -8.06 -19.20
C GLY A 98 -2.32 -8.42 -18.34
N PHE A 99 -2.14 -8.95 -17.12
CA PHE A 99 -3.25 -9.41 -16.27
C PHE A 99 -3.12 -9.06 -14.79
N LEU A 100 -4.27 -9.02 -14.13
CA LEU A 100 -4.45 -9.06 -12.68
C LEU A 100 -5.59 -10.04 -12.37
N GLU A 101 -5.35 -11.01 -11.50
CA GLU A 101 -6.28 -12.09 -11.18
C GLU A 101 -6.47 -12.23 -9.69
N MET A 102 -7.73 -12.15 -9.26
CA MET A 102 -8.12 -12.30 -7.86
C MET A 102 -8.79 -13.65 -7.66
N GLY A 103 -8.33 -14.39 -6.66
CA GLY A 103 -8.98 -15.61 -6.18
C GLY A 103 -9.98 -15.38 -5.05
N GLU A 104 -10.12 -16.37 -4.18
CA GLU A 104 -10.99 -16.34 -3.01
C GLU A 104 -10.37 -17.08 -1.81
N ASP A 105 -10.53 -16.51 -0.61
CA ASP A 105 -10.17 -17.15 0.65
C ASP A 105 -11.22 -18.21 1.00
N ALA A 106 -10.82 -19.48 1.02
CA ALA A 106 -11.68 -20.61 1.35
C ALA A 106 -11.64 -21.03 2.84
N ALA A 107 -10.80 -20.40 3.66
CA ALA A 107 -10.53 -20.82 5.04
C ALA A 107 -11.73 -20.59 5.99
N ARG A 108 -12.65 -19.68 5.65
CA ARG A 108 -13.75 -19.24 6.54
C ARG A 108 -15.12 -19.90 6.27
N GLY A 109 -15.14 -21.01 5.54
CA GLY A 109 -16.36 -21.79 5.25
C GLY A 109 -17.20 -21.25 4.09
N GLU A 110 -17.37 -19.93 3.99
CA GLU A 110 -17.88 -19.28 2.77
C GLU A 110 -16.73 -18.57 2.03
N PRO A 111 -16.49 -18.87 0.75
CA PRO A 111 -15.39 -18.27 -0.01
C PRO A 111 -15.53 -16.74 -0.08
N GLN A 112 -14.51 -16.03 0.42
CA GLN A 112 -14.45 -14.57 0.40
C GLN A 112 -13.60 -14.10 -0.80
N PRO A 113 -14.19 -13.42 -1.80
CA PRO A 113 -13.44 -12.97 -2.97
C PRO A 113 -12.38 -11.94 -2.60
N PHE A 114 -11.13 -12.15 -3.02
CA PHE A 114 -10.07 -11.15 -2.81
C PHE A 114 -10.34 -9.85 -3.57
N ALA A 115 -11.12 -9.89 -4.65
CA ALA A 115 -11.56 -8.68 -5.35
C ALA A 115 -12.40 -7.72 -4.50
N LEU A 116 -12.98 -8.17 -3.38
CA LEU A 116 -13.70 -7.33 -2.43
C LEU A 116 -12.80 -6.80 -1.29
N ASN A 117 -11.53 -7.20 -1.27
CA ASN A 117 -10.54 -6.69 -0.36
C ASN A 117 -9.68 -5.63 -1.08
N PHE A 118 -9.85 -4.36 -0.71
CA PHE A 118 -9.11 -3.26 -1.31
C PHE A 118 -7.59 -3.49 -1.23
N ASP A 119 -7.08 -3.92 -0.07
CA ASP A 119 -5.65 -4.11 0.15
C ASP A 119 -5.08 -5.20 -0.76
N ALA A 120 -5.80 -6.30 -0.95
CA ALA A 120 -5.38 -7.37 -1.85
C ALA A 120 -5.29 -6.88 -3.30
N VAL A 121 -6.30 -6.13 -3.77
CA VAL A 121 -6.27 -5.56 -5.11
C VAL A 121 -5.16 -4.50 -5.25
N ALA A 122 -4.96 -3.69 -4.22
CA ALA A 122 -3.95 -2.63 -4.18
C ALA A 122 -2.52 -3.19 -4.17
N HIS A 123 -2.28 -4.29 -3.46
CA HIS A 123 -1.03 -5.03 -3.50
C HIS A 123 -0.74 -5.52 -4.93
N GLU A 124 -1.68 -6.22 -5.56
CA GLU A 124 -1.48 -6.77 -6.90
C GLU A 124 -1.24 -5.70 -7.98
N ILE A 125 -2.02 -4.62 -7.96
CA ILE A 125 -1.77 -3.51 -8.91
C ILE A 125 -0.46 -2.77 -8.57
N GLY A 126 -0.04 -2.77 -7.29
CA GLY A 126 1.23 -2.23 -6.84
C GLY A 126 2.42 -2.80 -7.61
N HIS A 127 2.48 -4.12 -7.78
CA HIS A 127 3.50 -4.78 -8.61
C HIS A 127 3.53 -4.23 -10.04
N LEU A 128 2.36 -4.10 -10.68
CA LEU A 128 2.26 -3.60 -12.06
C LEU A 128 2.65 -2.13 -12.20
N ILE A 129 2.35 -1.32 -11.18
CA ILE A 129 2.74 0.09 -11.10
C ILE A 129 4.26 0.20 -11.00
N ILE A 130 4.91 -0.60 -10.15
CA ILE A 130 6.37 -0.63 -10.04
C ILE A 130 6.97 -1.01 -11.39
N PHE A 131 6.47 -2.07 -12.04
CA PHE A 131 6.94 -2.45 -13.38
C PHE A 131 6.76 -1.34 -14.43
N GLY A 132 5.69 -0.54 -14.35
CA GLY A 132 5.43 0.56 -15.26
C GLY A 132 6.40 1.74 -15.12
N VAL A 133 7.00 1.92 -13.94
CA VAL A 133 7.95 3.02 -13.68
C VAL A 133 9.40 2.54 -13.72
N MET A 134 9.73 1.52 -12.95
CA MET A 134 11.09 0.94 -12.85
C MET A 134 11.43 0.05 -14.06
N GLY A 135 10.42 -0.52 -14.71
CA GLY A 135 10.59 -1.57 -15.71
C GLY A 135 10.56 -2.98 -15.09
N ALA A 136 10.66 -3.99 -15.95
CA ALA A 136 10.74 -5.39 -15.55
C ALA A 136 12.12 -5.96 -15.92
N PRO A 137 12.68 -6.86 -15.08
CA PRO A 137 13.97 -7.46 -15.34
C PRO A 137 13.90 -8.39 -16.55
N ARG A 138 14.99 -8.45 -17.32
CA ARG A 138 15.15 -9.33 -18.49
C ARG A 138 15.83 -10.64 -18.10
N PHE A 139 16.58 -10.65 -17.01
CA PHE A 139 17.24 -11.81 -16.43
C PHE A 139 16.73 -12.05 -15.00
N ASP A 140 17.20 -13.10 -14.35
CA ASP A 140 16.86 -13.36 -12.96
C ASP A 140 17.42 -12.22 -12.08
N PRO A 141 16.56 -11.40 -11.45
CA PRO A 141 17.02 -10.27 -10.65
C PRO A 141 17.59 -10.74 -9.30
N PRO A 142 18.27 -9.86 -8.55
CA PRO A 142 18.70 -10.14 -7.18
C PRO A 142 17.51 -10.52 -6.30
N HIS A 143 17.75 -11.27 -5.22
CA HIS A 143 16.66 -11.71 -4.33
C HIS A 143 15.92 -10.51 -3.68
N GLU A 144 16.65 -9.46 -3.33
CA GLU A 144 16.09 -8.23 -2.75
C GLU A 144 15.13 -7.50 -3.70
N TYR A 145 15.22 -7.74 -5.01
CA TYR A 145 14.24 -7.23 -5.97
C TYR A 145 12.82 -7.71 -5.64
N TYR A 146 12.66 -9.01 -5.38
CA TYR A 146 11.36 -9.58 -5.02
C TYR A 146 10.90 -9.08 -3.64
N GLY A 147 11.80 -9.04 -2.66
CA GLY A 147 11.48 -8.53 -1.32
C GLY A 147 11.06 -7.06 -1.35
N TYR A 148 11.68 -6.25 -2.22
CA TYR A 148 11.33 -4.85 -2.43
C TYR A 148 9.93 -4.71 -3.03
N HIS A 149 9.65 -5.49 -4.07
CA HIS A 149 8.34 -5.50 -4.73
C HIS A 149 7.22 -5.83 -3.75
N GLU A 150 7.38 -6.87 -2.93
CA GLU A 150 6.42 -7.22 -1.87
C GLU A 150 6.26 -6.09 -0.85
N ALA A 151 7.38 -5.54 -0.34
CA ALA A 151 7.35 -4.48 0.65
C ALA A 151 6.61 -3.24 0.16
N VAL A 152 6.87 -2.85 -1.08
CA VAL A 152 6.27 -1.67 -1.71
C VAL A 152 4.82 -1.93 -2.12
N ALA A 153 4.48 -3.12 -2.61
CA ALA A 153 3.11 -3.50 -2.92
C ALA A 153 2.21 -3.42 -1.68
N ASP A 154 2.65 -3.97 -0.54
CA ASP A 154 1.94 -3.82 0.72
C ASP A 154 1.82 -2.35 1.13
N PHE A 155 2.88 -1.55 0.94
CA PHE A 155 2.88 -0.16 1.37
C PHE A 155 1.99 0.73 0.48
N ILE A 156 1.88 0.41 -0.81
CA ILE A 156 0.89 0.99 -1.73
C ILE A 156 -0.52 0.67 -1.24
N GLY A 157 -0.76 -0.55 -0.74
CA GLY A 157 -2.02 -0.92 -0.08
C GLY A 157 -2.35 0.03 1.08
N LEU A 158 -1.40 0.25 2.00
CA LEU A 158 -1.56 1.18 3.11
C LEU A 158 -1.82 2.63 2.64
N ILE A 159 -0.99 3.17 1.73
CA ILE A 159 -1.19 4.53 1.21
C ILE A 159 -2.56 4.65 0.54
N GLY A 160 -2.92 3.67 -0.30
CA GLY A 160 -4.20 3.62 -0.99
C GLY A 160 -5.39 3.62 -0.03
N LEU A 161 -5.29 2.88 1.07
CA LEU A 161 -6.30 2.86 2.11
C LEU A 161 -6.43 4.22 2.80
N LEU A 162 -5.29 4.86 3.12
CA LEU A 162 -5.25 6.18 3.75
C LEU A 162 -5.82 7.29 2.86
N HIS A 163 -6.17 7.02 1.61
CA HIS A 163 -6.90 7.94 0.74
C HIS A 163 -8.43 7.88 0.89
N PHE A 164 -8.95 6.93 1.67
CA PHE A 164 -10.38 6.88 2.00
C PHE A 164 -10.68 7.67 3.27
N ASP A 165 -11.53 8.68 3.14
CA ASP A 165 -11.95 9.56 4.23
C ASP A 165 -12.50 8.76 5.43
N THR A 166 -13.30 7.72 5.16
CA THR A 166 -13.87 6.81 6.15
C THR A 166 -12.82 5.93 6.84
N ALA A 167 -11.81 5.46 6.11
CA ALA A 167 -10.74 4.64 6.67
C ALA A 167 -9.87 5.46 7.61
N LEU A 168 -9.48 6.68 7.21
CA LEU A 168 -8.77 7.63 8.08
C LEU A 168 -9.56 7.94 9.35
N ASP A 169 -10.87 8.18 9.23
CA ASP A 169 -11.74 8.46 10.37
C ASP A 169 -11.79 7.29 11.36
N LEU A 170 -11.95 6.07 10.85
CA LEU A 170 -11.97 4.86 11.67
C LEU A 170 -10.63 4.63 12.36
N LEU A 171 -9.53 4.73 11.61
CA LEU A 171 -8.17 4.53 12.10
C LEU A 171 -7.85 5.52 13.23
N LEU A 172 -8.05 6.82 13.01
CA LEU A 172 -7.75 7.86 14.00
C LEU A 172 -8.63 7.76 15.24
N ARG A 173 -9.91 7.41 15.10
CA ARG A 173 -10.80 7.25 16.26
C ARG A 173 -10.40 6.06 17.12
N ARG A 174 -10.04 4.93 16.50
CA ARG A 174 -9.65 3.70 17.22
C ARG A 174 -8.28 3.82 17.86
N THR A 175 -7.33 4.44 17.17
CA THR A 175 -5.98 4.69 17.69
C THR A 175 -5.90 5.93 18.58
N ARG A 176 -6.99 6.69 18.71
CA ARG A 176 -7.01 8.02 19.36
C ARG A 176 -5.97 8.99 18.78
N GLY A 177 -5.64 8.80 17.49
CA GLY A 177 -4.60 9.55 16.78
C GLY A 177 -3.19 9.00 16.95
N ASN A 178 -2.99 7.93 17.73
CA ASN A 178 -1.69 7.30 17.93
C ASN A 178 -1.52 6.01 17.11
N LEU A 179 -0.93 6.15 15.93
CA LEU A 179 -0.67 5.01 15.06
C LEU A 179 0.36 4.02 15.62
N LEU A 180 1.11 4.36 16.67
CA LEU A 180 2.03 3.44 17.36
C LEU A 180 1.32 2.45 18.30
N ILE A 181 0.12 2.78 18.78
CA ILE A 181 -0.69 1.92 19.66
C ILE A 181 -1.41 0.81 18.87
N ALA A 182 -1.37 0.87 17.53
CA ALA A 182 -2.04 -0.09 16.66
C ALA A 182 -1.58 -1.56 16.84
N ASN A 183 -0.48 -1.80 17.57
CA ASN A 183 -0.05 -3.14 18.02
C ASN A 183 -1.13 -3.90 18.83
N GLU A 184 -2.06 -3.23 19.52
CA GLU A 184 -3.12 -3.89 20.33
C GLU A 184 -4.45 -4.09 19.56
N LEU A 185 -4.48 -3.93 18.24
CA LEU A 185 -5.61 -4.39 17.40
C LEU A 185 -5.64 -5.92 17.22
N ASP A 186 -4.69 -6.66 17.81
CA ASP A 186 -4.68 -8.13 17.92
C ASP A 186 -5.96 -8.70 18.56
N ARG A 187 -6.74 -7.88 19.28
CA ARG A 187 -7.93 -8.34 20.01
C ARG A 187 -9.29 -8.05 19.36
N PHE A 188 -9.35 -7.25 18.30
CA PHE A 188 -10.63 -6.78 17.78
C PHE A 188 -10.71 -6.84 16.24
N GLY A 189 -11.02 -8.03 15.73
CA GLY A 189 -11.72 -8.20 14.45
C GLY A 189 -10.86 -8.61 13.26
N GLU A 190 -11.00 -9.87 12.85
CA GLU A 190 -10.47 -10.46 11.61
C GLU A 190 -11.20 -9.99 10.33
N LEU A 191 -11.77 -8.78 10.32
CA LEU A 191 -12.51 -8.21 9.19
C LEU A 191 -12.33 -6.69 9.06
N SER A 192 -11.20 -6.12 9.46
CA SER A 192 -11.03 -4.65 9.48
C SER A 192 -10.00 -4.14 8.49
N ASP A 193 -10.28 -2.92 8.02
CA ASP A 193 -9.44 -1.96 7.30
C ASP A 193 -8.07 -1.66 7.97
N GLU A 194 -7.58 -2.50 8.89
CA GLU A 194 -6.40 -2.26 9.74
C GLU A 194 -5.38 -3.40 9.67
N LYS A 195 -5.59 -4.40 8.78
CA LYS A 195 -4.62 -5.47 8.53
C LYS A 195 -3.26 -4.90 8.13
N GLN A 196 -3.25 -3.85 7.29
CA GLN A 196 -2.01 -3.25 6.80
C GLN A 196 -1.20 -2.60 7.92
N VAL A 197 -1.80 -1.73 8.75
CA VAL A 197 -1.07 -1.08 9.85
C VAL A 197 -0.41 -2.10 10.79
N ARG A 198 -1.09 -3.22 11.09
CA ARG A 198 -0.51 -4.33 11.87
C ARG A 198 0.66 -5.01 11.16
N LEU A 199 0.55 -5.21 9.85
CA LEU A 199 1.60 -5.84 9.04
C LEU A 199 2.90 -5.04 9.07
N PHE A 200 2.82 -3.71 9.15
CA PHE A 200 3.99 -2.83 9.22
C PHE A 200 4.50 -2.52 10.63
N SER A 201 3.66 -2.67 11.65
CA SER A 201 3.97 -2.29 13.02
C SER A 201 4.76 -3.40 13.74
N HIS A 202 6.01 -3.60 13.34
CA HIS A 202 6.96 -4.52 13.98
C HIS A 202 8.34 -3.89 14.09
N SER A 203 9.22 -4.49 14.91
CA SER A 203 10.60 -4.04 15.13
C SER A 203 11.68 -4.82 14.37
N LEU A 204 11.29 -5.76 13.50
CA LEU A 204 12.23 -6.57 12.70
C LEU A 204 13.22 -5.73 11.88
N ARG A 205 14.48 -6.13 11.91
CA ARG A 205 15.60 -5.59 11.12
C ARG A 205 16.08 -6.64 10.11
N MET A 206 16.98 -6.25 9.21
CA MET A 206 17.61 -7.17 8.26
C MET A 206 18.30 -8.37 8.94
N SER A 207 18.77 -8.21 10.19
CA SER A 207 19.35 -9.30 10.98
C SER A 207 18.35 -10.34 11.47
N ASP A 208 17.06 -10.02 11.46
CA ASP A 208 16.01 -10.80 12.12
C ASP A 208 15.19 -11.65 11.14
N VAL A 209 15.40 -11.46 9.84
CA VAL A 209 14.60 -12.06 8.76
C VAL A 209 15.38 -13.09 7.97
N SER A 210 14.64 -14.02 7.37
CA SER A 210 15.18 -15.04 6.48
C SER A 210 15.24 -14.55 5.02
N ALA A 211 15.83 -15.36 4.15
CA ALA A 211 15.82 -15.15 2.69
C ALA A 211 14.53 -15.66 2.03
N GLU A 212 13.43 -15.82 2.77
CA GLU A 212 12.11 -16.02 2.19
C GLU A 212 11.57 -14.64 1.80
N VAL A 213 11.00 -14.50 0.60
CA VAL A 213 10.69 -13.19 -0.02
C VAL A 213 9.79 -12.35 0.87
N HIS A 214 8.69 -12.92 1.40
CA HIS A 214 7.78 -12.17 2.25
C HIS A 214 8.45 -11.77 3.56
N ASP A 215 9.25 -12.64 4.17
CA ASP A 215 9.99 -12.33 5.39
C ASP A 215 11.06 -11.24 5.14
N LEU A 216 11.77 -11.30 4.02
CA LEU A 216 12.78 -10.33 3.61
C LEU A 216 12.19 -8.96 3.27
N SER A 217 10.91 -8.89 2.88
CA SER A 217 10.21 -7.63 2.60
C SER A 217 10.00 -6.76 3.86
N LYS A 218 9.85 -7.41 5.02
CA LYS A 218 9.39 -6.77 6.26
C LYS A 218 10.26 -5.61 6.73
N PRO A 219 11.61 -5.67 6.74
CA PRO A 219 12.41 -4.55 7.23
C PRO A 219 12.26 -3.29 6.37
N PHE A 220 12.18 -3.44 5.04
CA PHE A 220 11.99 -2.32 4.12
C PHE A 220 10.59 -1.72 4.26
N ALA A 221 9.57 -2.57 4.28
CA ALA A 221 8.18 -2.22 4.60
C ALA A 221 8.10 -1.44 5.93
N GLY A 222 8.73 -1.96 6.98
CA GLY A 222 8.80 -1.35 8.29
C GLY A 222 9.44 0.04 8.27
N ALA A 223 10.55 0.23 7.55
CA ALA A 223 11.17 1.55 7.38
C ALA A 223 10.20 2.56 6.75
N LEU A 224 9.49 2.18 5.68
CA LEU A 224 8.51 3.08 5.03
C LEU A 224 7.40 3.52 5.99
N PHE A 225 6.93 2.58 6.81
CA PHE A 225 5.95 2.88 7.84
C PHE A 225 6.51 3.75 8.97
N ASP A 226 7.73 3.49 9.43
CA ASP A 226 8.38 4.32 10.45
C ASP A 226 8.55 5.77 9.98
N ILE A 227 8.98 5.96 8.72
CA ILE A 227 9.09 7.28 8.09
C ILE A 227 7.72 7.98 8.06
N LEU A 228 6.65 7.28 7.67
CA LEU A 228 5.28 7.82 7.69
C LEU A 228 4.89 8.28 9.09
N ILE A 229 5.15 7.46 10.11
CA ILE A 229 4.81 7.79 11.49
C ILE A 229 5.63 8.96 11.99
N GLU A 230 6.94 8.99 11.75
CA GLU A 230 7.81 10.05 12.23
C GLU A 230 7.41 11.40 11.62
N ILE A 231 7.19 11.45 10.31
CA ILE A 231 6.70 12.66 9.64
C ILE A 231 5.36 13.10 10.23
N TYR A 232 4.44 12.16 10.44
CA TYR A 232 3.15 12.45 11.07
C TYR A 232 3.32 13.05 12.48
N GLN A 233 4.17 12.47 13.33
CA GLN A 233 4.42 12.98 14.68
C GLN A 233 5.07 14.37 14.66
N VAL A 234 6.01 14.62 13.74
CA VAL A 234 6.61 15.96 13.58
C VAL A 234 5.53 16.97 13.20
N LEU A 235 4.65 16.63 12.27
CA LEU A 235 3.53 17.49 11.88
C LEU A 235 2.56 17.72 13.05
N LEU A 236 2.30 16.72 13.89
CA LEU A 236 1.49 16.90 15.09
C LEU A 236 2.11 17.90 16.06
N PHE A 237 3.41 17.76 16.34
CA PHE A 237 4.14 18.66 17.22
C PHE A 237 4.15 20.10 16.67
N GLU A 238 4.50 20.28 15.40
CA GLU A 238 4.58 21.60 14.77
C GLU A 238 3.24 22.33 14.71
N ARG A 239 2.14 21.57 14.64
CA ARG A 239 0.77 22.10 14.64
C ARG A 239 0.20 22.27 16.07
N GLY A 240 0.98 21.97 17.11
CA GLY A 240 0.54 22.05 18.51
C GLY A 240 -0.55 21.04 18.88
N LEU A 241 -0.58 19.89 18.18
CA LEU A 241 -1.51 18.78 18.42
C LEU A 241 -0.92 17.72 19.37
N SER A 242 0.40 17.76 19.56
CA SER A 242 1.16 16.91 20.48
C SER A 242 2.22 17.78 21.16
N ASP A 243 2.45 17.55 22.45
CA ASP A 243 3.56 18.19 23.18
C ASP A 243 4.86 17.39 23.05
N LEU A 244 4.79 16.19 22.44
CA LEU A 244 5.92 15.33 22.15
C LEU A 244 6.67 15.83 20.92
N ASP A 245 7.92 16.28 21.09
CA ASP A 245 8.83 16.52 19.97
C ASP A 245 9.50 15.18 19.60
N PRO A 246 9.12 14.55 18.48
CA PRO A 246 9.66 13.25 18.11
C PRO A 246 11.17 13.29 17.84
N ARG A 247 11.74 14.46 17.56
CA ARG A 247 13.18 14.65 17.27
C ARG A 247 14.06 14.50 18.52
N GLU A 248 13.47 14.44 19.71
CA GLU A 248 14.20 14.19 20.96
C GLU A 248 14.49 12.70 21.19
N PHE A 249 13.89 11.81 20.40
CA PHE A 249 13.97 10.35 20.55
C PHE A 249 14.71 9.74 19.36
N ARG A 250 15.47 8.67 19.61
CA ARG A 250 16.06 7.86 18.52
C ARG A 250 15.09 6.78 18.05
N ASP A 251 14.32 6.22 18.98
CA ASP A 251 13.28 5.23 18.71
C ASP A 251 12.12 5.42 19.69
N LEU A 252 11.12 6.19 19.24
CA LEU A 252 9.89 6.47 19.97
C LEU A 252 9.17 5.23 20.47
N ARG A 253 9.22 4.10 19.73
CA ARG A 253 8.53 2.86 20.10
C ARG A 253 9.21 2.16 21.27
N SER A 254 10.52 2.28 21.36
CA SER A 254 11.30 1.63 22.42
C SER A 254 11.48 2.52 23.66
N GLU A 255 11.47 3.84 23.48
CA GLU A 255 11.84 4.81 24.52
C GLU A 255 10.66 5.28 25.37
N LEU A 256 9.42 5.16 24.88
CA LEU A 256 8.22 5.55 25.62
C LEU A 256 7.27 4.37 25.80
N SER A 257 6.69 4.29 27.01
CA SER A 257 5.55 3.41 27.25
C SER A 257 4.28 3.93 26.55
N GLU A 258 3.33 3.03 26.35
CA GLU A 258 2.02 3.36 25.79
C GLU A 258 1.30 4.44 26.59
N GLU A 259 1.33 4.35 27.93
CA GLU A 259 0.70 5.33 28.82
C GLU A 259 1.34 6.73 28.67
N GLU A 260 2.66 6.80 28.48
CA GLU A 260 3.37 8.05 28.26
C GLU A 260 3.03 8.66 26.90
N LEU A 261 2.96 7.83 25.85
CA LEU A 261 2.53 8.26 24.52
C LEU A 261 1.09 8.79 24.53
N GLU A 262 0.16 8.09 25.17
CA GLU A 262 -1.24 8.53 25.29
C GLU A 262 -1.36 9.86 26.06
N GLN A 263 -0.65 10.00 27.18
CA GLN A 263 -0.68 11.22 27.98
C GLN A 263 -0.20 12.43 27.18
N GLN A 264 0.92 12.30 26.46
CA GLN A 264 1.53 13.36 25.66
C GLN A 264 0.65 13.76 24.47
N LEU A 265 0.00 12.80 23.82
CA LEU A 265 -0.94 13.09 22.73
C LEU A 265 -2.21 13.75 23.26
N SER A 266 -2.74 13.36 24.42
CA SER A 266 -4.01 13.85 24.94
C SER A 266 -4.00 15.30 25.46
N ALA A 267 -2.81 15.88 25.73
CA ALA A 267 -2.67 17.09 26.51
C ALA A 267 -3.05 18.41 25.80
N SER A 268 -3.04 18.47 24.46
CA SER A 268 -3.25 19.72 23.72
C SER A 268 -4.58 19.81 22.95
N LEU A 269 -5.28 20.94 23.19
CA LEU A 269 -6.52 21.49 22.60
C LEU A 269 -7.89 20.87 22.99
N SER A 270 -8.81 21.75 23.42
CA SER A 270 -10.11 21.47 24.05
C SER A 270 -11.32 21.36 23.10
N GLY A 271 -11.17 20.71 21.95
CA GLY A 271 -12.29 20.47 21.02
C GLY A 271 -12.14 19.18 20.20
N ASN A 272 -12.98 18.17 20.47
CA ASN A 272 -12.84 16.81 19.92
C ASN A 272 -12.94 16.74 18.38
N GLU A 273 -13.82 17.53 17.76
CA GLU A 273 -14.00 17.55 16.29
C GLU A 273 -12.89 18.31 15.55
N SER A 274 -12.50 19.50 16.02
CA SER A 274 -11.40 20.27 15.41
C SER A 274 -10.07 19.56 15.52
N ARG A 275 -9.84 18.83 16.63
CA ARG A 275 -8.67 17.96 16.80
C ARG A 275 -8.66 16.83 15.78
N HIS A 276 -9.78 16.10 15.61
CA HIS A 276 -9.88 15.00 14.65
C HIS A 276 -9.55 15.44 13.22
N PHE A 277 -10.09 16.58 12.79
CA PHE A 277 -9.78 17.15 11.47
C PHE A 277 -8.29 17.50 11.33
N ALA A 278 -7.68 18.09 12.36
CA ALA A 278 -6.28 18.49 12.32
C ALA A 278 -5.31 17.28 12.32
N LEU A 279 -5.64 16.22 13.07
CA LEU A 279 -4.93 14.93 13.04
C LEU A 279 -5.02 14.31 11.64
N LYS A 280 -6.22 14.27 11.06
CA LYS A 280 -6.46 13.75 9.72
C LYS A 280 -5.64 14.46 8.66
N SER A 281 -5.68 15.79 8.67
CA SER A 281 -4.88 16.61 7.76
C SER A 281 -3.37 16.38 7.92
N ALA A 282 -2.88 16.11 9.13
CA ALA A 282 -1.46 15.81 9.35
C ALA A 282 -1.09 14.44 8.78
N LEU A 283 -1.96 13.44 8.96
CA LEU A 283 -1.75 12.10 8.40
C LEU A 283 -1.83 12.09 6.88
N GLU A 284 -2.76 12.84 6.28
CA GLU A 284 -2.85 13.03 4.84
C GLU A 284 -1.59 13.67 4.26
N GLU A 285 -1.06 14.71 4.92
CA GLU A 285 0.19 15.34 4.49
C GLU A 285 1.38 14.38 4.61
N ALA A 286 1.50 13.65 5.74
CA ALA A 286 2.56 12.64 5.91
C ALA A 286 2.48 11.54 4.85
N ARG A 287 1.28 11.00 4.60
CA ARG A 287 1.00 10.03 3.54
C ARG A 287 1.47 10.54 2.18
N ASP A 288 1.08 11.75 1.81
CA ASP A 288 1.42 12.31 0.49
C ASP A 288 2.90 12.63 0.34
N LEU A 289 3.55 13.04 1.43
CA LEU A 289 5.00 13.25 1.48
C LEU A 289 5.77 11.95 1.23
N VAL A 290 5.45 10.87 1.96
CA VAL A 290 6.11 9.58 1.81
C VAL A 290 5.77 8.93 0.47
N GLY A 291 4.50 8.93 0.08
CA GLY A 291 4.02 8.35 -1.18
C GLY A 291 4.67 9.01 -2.40
N GLU A 292 4.76 10.34 -2.44
CA GLU A 292 5.45 11.06 -3.51
C GLU A 292 6.94 10.73 -3.56
N THR A 293 7.59 10.67 -2.39
CA THR A 293 9.03 10.37 -2.30
C THR A 293 9.32 8.96 -2.80
N LEU A 294 8.52 7.97 -2.41
CA LEU A 294 8.68 6.58 -2.82
C LEU A 294 8.44 6.39 -4.33
N VAL A 295 7.33 6.92 -4.86
CA VAL A 295 6.99 6.73 -6.28
C VAL A 295 8.03 7.40 -7.20
N ARG A 296 8.57 8.56 -6.79
CA ARG A 296 9.60 9.25 -7.57
C ARG A 296 10.97 8.60 -7.51
N SER A 297 11.29 7.86 -6.44
CA SER A 297 12.59 7.20 -6.35
C SER A 297 12.76 6.09 -7.38
N TRP A 298 11.66 5.51 -7.88
CA TRP A 298 11.69 4.45 -8.88
C TRP A 298 12.30 4.85 -10.22
N GLU A 299 12.31 6.15 -10.56
CA GLU A 299 12.90 6.63 -11.82
C GLU A 299 14.44 6.46 -11.85
N GLU A 300 15.08 6.29 -10.69
CA GLU A 300 16.53 6.10 -10.55
C GLU A 300 16.93 4.63 -10.37
N LEU A 301 15.97 3.70 -10.28
CA LEU A 301 16.22 2.29 -9.97
C LEU A 301 16.31 1.44 -11.25
N ASP A 302 17.22 0.45 -11.23
CA ASP A 302 17.36 -0.56 -12.29
C ASP A 302 16.89 -1.94 -11.78
N PRO A 303 15.88 -2.57 -12.40
CA PRO A 303 15.36 -3.86 -11.96
C PRO A 303 16.40 -5.00 -12.04
N GLU A 304 17.47 -4.86 -12.83
CA GLU A 304 18.50 -5.90 -12.98
C GLU A 304 19.50 -5.94 -11.81
N SER A 305 19.62 -4.84 -11.06
CA SER A 305 20.66 -4.69 -10.03
C SER A 305 20.15 -4.09 -8.72
N LEU A 306 18.83 -4.00 -8.56
CA LEU A 306 18.20 -3.49 -7.36
C LEU A 306 18.64 -4.26 -6.10
N ASP A 307 19.10 -3.50 -5.12
CA ASP A 307 19.28 -3.90 -3.73
C ASP A 307 18.65 -2.86 -2.80
N TYR A 308 18.46 -3.21 -1.53
CA TYR A 308 17.81 -2.34 -0.54
C TYR A 308 18.61 -1.09 -0.22
N SER A 309 19.95 -1.15 -0.25
CA SER A 309 20.80 0.03 -0.03
C SER A 309 20.53 1.07 -1.11
N TRP A 310 20.54 0.67 -2.37
CA TRP A 310 20.28 1.55 -3.49
C TRP A 310 18.82 2.03 -3.49
N ALA A 311 17.87 1.17 -3.16
CA ALA A 311 16.47 1.56 -3.00
C ALA A 311 16.28 2.66 -1.94
N ALA A 312 16.96 2.52 -0.79
CA ALA A 312 16.96 3.53 0.27
C ALA A 312 17.65 4.82 -0.16
N GLU A 313 18.82 4.74 -0.81
CA GLU A 313 19.54 5.89 -1.34
C GLU A 313 18.71 6.67 -2.37
N ALA A 314 18.05 5.98 -3.30
CA ALA A 314 17.16 6.60 -4.28
C ALA A 314 16.00 7.33 -3.60
N MET A 315 15.44 6.75 -2.53
CA MET A 315 14.39 7.40 -1.75
C MET A 315 14.90 8.64 -1.00
N ILE A 316 16.13 8.61 -0.46
CA ILE A 316 16.78 9.77 0.17
C ILE A 316 17.00 10.88 -0.87
N VAL A 317 17.54 10.56 -2.05
CA VAL A 317 17.75 11.52 -3.14
C VAL A 317 16.40 12.12 -3.60
N ALA A 318 15.36 11.31 -3.73
CA ALA A 318 14.02 11.80 -4.06
C ALA A 318 13.46 12.73 -2.97
N ALA A 319 13.74 12.43 -1.70
CA ALA A 319 13.33 13.27 -0.57
C ALA A 319 14.04 14.62 -0.59
N GLU A 320 15.37 14.62 -0.71
CA GLU A 320 16.22 15.82 -0.74
C GLU A 320 15.82 16.79 -1.86
N ASN A 321 15.43 16.26 -3.02
CA ASN A 321 15.00 17.04 -4.18
C ASN A 321 13.50 17.37 -4.17
N GLY A 322 12.74 16.89 -3.19
CA GLY A 322 11.28 16.98 -3.14
C GLY A 322 10.74 17.78 -1.94
N ARG A 323 9.44 17.61 -1.69
CA ARG A 323 8.75 18.20 -0.53
C ARG A 323 9.20 17.61 0.81
N CYS A 324 9.82 16.42 0.78
CA CYS A 324 10.35 15.72 1.95
C CYS A 324 11.77 16.14 2.37
N SER A 325 12.37 17.16 1.75
CA SER A 325 13.80 17.48 1.96
C SER A 325 14.19 17.69 3.43
N ARG A 326 13.31 18.30 4.23
CA ARG A 326 13.52 18.51 5.67
C ARG A 326 13.48 17.22 6.52
N PHE A 327 12.97 16.12 5.95
CA PHE A 327 12.86 14.80 6.58
C PHE A 327 13.91 13.81 6.06
N ALA A 328 14.83 14.22 5.18
CA ALA A 328 15.85 13.34 4.62
C ALA A 328 16.71 12.66 5.72
N GLY A 329 17.04 13.40 6.79
CA GLY A 329 17.73 12.84 7.96
C GLY A 329 16.94 11.72 8.63
N SER A 330 15.65 11.95 8.90
CA SER A 330 14.74 10.92 9.43
C SER A 330 14.66 9.69 8.54
N ILE A 331 14.62 9.87 7.21
CA ILE A 331 14.59 8.75 6.25
C ILE A 331 15.86 7.90 6.37
N ILE A 332 17.04 8.54 6.44
CA ILE A 332 18.32 7.86 6.66
C ILE A 332 18.30 7.08 7.98
N ASP A 333 17.87 7.71 9.07
CA ASP A 333 17.88 7.12 10.40
C ASP A 333 16.96 5.88 10.47
N ASN A 334 15.78 5.92 9.84
CA ASN A 334 14.85 4.79 9.80
C ASN A 334 15.41 3.60 8.99
N PHE A 335 16.01 3.85 7.82
CA PHE A 335 16.64 2.78 7.05
C PHE A 335 17.87 2.19 7.76
N ALA A 336 18.71 3.03 8.37
CA ALA A 336 19.85 2.60 9.17
C ALA A 336 19.41 1.77 10.39
N TRP A 337 18.33 2.18 11.08
CA TRP A 337 17.78 1.42 12.21
C TRP A 337 17.31 0.02 11.80
N ARG A 338 16.72 -0.12 10.61
CA ARG A 338 16.31 -1.41 10.02
C ARG A 338 17.50 -2.24 9.51
N GLY A 339 18.73 -1.70 9.50
CA GLY A 339 19.93 -2.36 9.02
C GLY A 339 20.03 -2.44 7.50
N ILE A 340 19.41 -1.49 6.80
CA ILE A 340 19.45 -1.36 5.33
C ILE A 340 20.62 -0.47 4.88
N LEU A 341 20.95 0.57 5.65
CA LEU A 341 22.07 1.49 5.44
C LEU A 341 23.17 1.33 6.49
#